data_AF-A0A958XH48-F1
#
_entry.id   AF-A0A958XH48-F1
#
_cell.length_a   1.000
_cell.length_b   1.000
_cell.length_c   1.000
_cell.angle_alpha   90.00
_cell.angle_beta   90.00
_cell.angle_gamma   90.00
#
_symmetry.space_group_name_H-M   'P 1'
#
loop_
_entity.id
_entity.type
_entity.pdbx_description
1 polymer ?
#
loop_
_entity_poly.entity_id
_entity_poly.type
_entity_poly.pdbx_seq_one_letter_code
_entity_poly.pdbx_strand_id
1 'polypeptide(L)'
;MAAFFKKYRRDVVYMVVILGLVGWIAIDYPGKLNRALIEEFAESSRVGFGHVERLFNYYYDKIQKEADAFPEKNDAVWARTRQIRKLIEKAEETVRDVIKARYAEGRIVHKLSSNEIDTLKREFSVLADALVPLLGDDAPQWPQWIKQTLHSDSVAYARPNWAALSSDLGPKQAAVGLLNLAHSIRTAGVIAIGTCYQETQPQGIIEGFWMPVMSAERSVLRPGELFDADFFLTEYSTRTENLAVFVNDKPVAIKDGLANYRHRFDKPGVYKLDVRIDLKNPYTKQVKPFSKIFEVLVVEPCPGRE
;
A
#
# COMPACT_ATOMS: atom_id res chain seq x y z
N MET A 1 9.87 3.51 9.24
CA MET A 1 9.39 4.49 8.22
C MET A 1 9.57 4.02 6.76
N ALA A 2 10.78 3.67 6.29
CA ALA A 2 11.02 3.34 4.86
C ALA A 2 10.44 1.98 4.36
N ALA A 3 10.23 1.00 5.25
CA ALA A 3 9.83 -0.36 4.87
C ALA A 3 8.33 -0.51 4.56
N PHE A 4 7.44 0.16 5.32
CA PHE A 4 5.99 0.14 5.09
C PHE A 4 5.63 0.82 3.76
N PHE A 5 6.29 1.94 3.45
CA PHE A 5 6.17 2.58 2.14
C PHE A 5 6.62 1.67 1.01
N LYS A 6 7.64 0.82 1.17
CA LYS A 6 8.07 -0.08 0.09
C LYS A 6 6.97 -1.05 -0.37
N LYS A 7 6.02 -1.39 0.51
CA LYS A 7 4.90 -2.31 0.23
C LYS A 7 3.78 -1.65 -0.58
N TYR A 8 3.31 -0.45 -0.20
CA TYR A 8 2.19 0.24 -0.87
C TYR A 8 2.61 1.34 -1.86
N ARG A 9 3.83 1.89 -1.76
CA ARG A 9 4.41 2.83 -2.75
C ARG A 9 4.50 2.16 -4.10
N ARG A 10 4.79 0.86 -4.15
CA ARG A 10 4.87 0.12 -5.39
C ARG A 10 3.49 0.04 -6.04
N ASP A 11 2.46 -0.38 -5.32
CA ASP A 11 1.13 -0.54 -5.92
C ASP A 11 0.46 0.79 -6.30
N VAL A 12 0.59 1.84 -5.47
CA VAL A 12 0.07 3.18 -5.79
C VAL A 12 0.85 3.82 -6.93
N VAL A 13 2.20 3.75 -6.93
CA VAL A 13 3.00 4.29 -8.04
C VAL A 13 2.79 3.47 -9.32
N TYR A 14 2.69 2.14 -9.26
CA TYR A 14 2.40 1.30 -10.42
C TYR A 14 1.01 1.61 -10.99
N MET A 15 0.00 1.78 -10.15
CA MET A 15 -1.34 2.17 -10.60
C MET A 15 -1.34 3.57 -11.21
N VAL A 16 -0.72 4.55 -10.55
CA VAL A 16 -0.62 5.93 -11.05
C VAL A 16 0.23 6.03 -12.33
N VAL A 17 1.26 5.18 -12.46
CA VAL A 17 2.10 5.05 -13.67
C VAL A 17 1.31 4.42 -14.80
N ILE A 18 0.61 3.31 -14.57
CA ILE A 18 -0.21 2.63 -15.57
C ILE A 18 -1.32 3.58 -16.03
N LEU A 19 -2.05 4.20 -15.11
CA LEU A 19 -3.14 5.13 -15.44
C LEU A 19 -2.64 6.42 -16.10
N GLY A 20 -1.47 6.94 -15.68
CA GLY A 20 -0.84 8.10 -16.30
C GLY A 20 -0.31 7.83 -17.71
N LEU A 21 0.36 6.70 -17.94
CA LEU A 21 0.77 6.24 -19.28
C LEU A 21 -0.45 6.01 -20.18
N VAL A 22 -1.51 5.45 -19.63
CA VAL A 22 -2.76 5.15 -20.36
C VAL A 22 -3.49 6.43 -20.74
N GLY A 23 -3.62 7.39 -19.83
CA GLY A 23 -4.18 8.71 -20.13
C GLY A 23 -3.37 9.46 -21.18
N TRP A 24 -2.04 9.39 -21.10
CA TRP A 24 -1.13 9.97 -22.08
C TRP A 24 -1.28 9.34 -23.47
N ILE A 25 -1.30 8.00 -23.58
CA ILE A 25 -1.47 7.31 -24.87
C ILE A 25 -2.86 7.56 -25.48
N ALA A 26 -3.92 7.61 -24.65
CA ALA A 26 -5.29 7.89 -25.09
C ALA A 26 -5.48 9.29 -25.67
N ILE A 27 -4.67 10.23 -25.22
CA ILE A 27 -4.78 11.65 -25.53
C ILE A 27 -3.82 12.06 -26.66
N ASP A 28 -2.56 11.65 -26.60
CA ASP A 28 -1.53 12.08 -27.55
C ASP A 28 -1.52 11.25 -28.85
N TYR A 29 -2.15 10.07 -28.86
CA TYR A 29 -2.21 9.17 -30.02
C TYR A 29 -3.63 8.74 -30.42
N PRO A 30 -4.54 9.70 -30.71
CA PRO A 30 -5.97 9.41 -30.92
C PRO A 30 -6.25 8.51 -32.14
N GLY A 31 -5.34 8.46 -33.13
CA GLY A 31 -5.48 7.65 -34.34
C GLY A 31 -4.95 6.21 -34.27
N LYS A 32 -4.28 5.81 -33.17
CA LYS A 32 -3.65 4.48 -33.04
C LYS A 32 -4.37 3.54 -32.08
N LEU A 33 -5.42 4.01 -31.42
CA LEU A 33 -6.16 3.26 -30.43
C LEU A 33 -7.41 2.63 -31.03
N ASN A 34 -7.40 1.31 -31.18
CA ASN A 34 -8.60 0.60 -31.55
C ASN A 34 -9.61 0.61 -30.39
N ARG A 35 -10.86 0.28 -30.70
CA ARG A 35 -11.96 0.22 -29.73
C ARG A 35 -11.66 -0.69 -28.52
N ALA A 36 -10.97 -1.80 -28.73
CA ALA A 36 -10.65 -2.76 -27.67
C ALA A 36 -9.69 -2.17 -26.63
N LEU A 37 -8.66 -1.43 -27.06
CA LEU A 37 -7.76 -0.72 -26.14
C LEU A 37 -8.50 0.34 -25.31
N ILE A 38 -9.43 1.10 -25.92
CA ILE A 38 -10.23 2.10 -25.19
C ILE A 38 -11.12 1.44 -24.13
N GLU A 39 -11.71 0.28 -24.43
CA GLU A 39 -12.54 -0.49 -23.49
C GLU A 39 -11.69 -1.09 -22.36
N GLU A 40 -10.51 -1.66 -22.67
CA GLU A 40 -9.55 -2.16 -21.69
C GLU A 40 -9.01 -1.06 -20.78
N PHE A 41 -8.84 0.16 -21.30
CA PHE A 41 -8.48 1.34 -20.52
C PHE A 41 -9.59 1.83 -19.61
N ALA A 42 -10.83 1.88 -20.10
CA ALA A 42 -11.97 2.24 -19.27
C ALA A 42 -12.10 1.27 -18.08
N GLU A 43 -11.90 -0.03 -18.32
CA GLU A 43 -11.94 -1.04 -17.26
C GLU A 43 -10.76 -0.94 -16.29
N SER A 44 -9.54 -0.73 -16.80
CA SER A 44 -8.35 -0.52 -15.97
C SER A 44 -8.49 0.72 -15.08
N SER A 45 -9.01 1.82 -15.63
CA SER A 45 -9.31 3.05 -14.88
C SER A 45 -10.38 2.85 -13.82
N ARG A 46 -11.42 2.04 -14.12
CA ARG A 46 -12.47 1.68 -13.15
C ARG A 46 -11.91 0.87 -11.98
N VAL A 47 -11.09 -0.14 -12.26
CA VAL A 47 -10.43 -0.97 -11.25
C VAL A 47 -9.46 -0.14 -10.40
N GLY A 48 -8.67 0.71 -11.07
CA GLY A 48 -7.74 1.65 -10.43
C GLY A 48 -8.44 2.61 -9.49
N PHE A 49 -9.50 3.28 -9.96
CA PHE A 49 -10.30 4.20 -9.14
C PHE A 49 -10.90 3.49 -7.93
N GLY A 50 -11.50 2.31 -8.11
CA GLY A 50 -12.04 1.53 -7.01
C GLY A 50 -10.99 1.13 -5.97
N HIS A 51 -9.74 0.93 -6.37
CA HIS A 51 -8.65 0.68 -5.43
C HIS A 51 -8.23 1.93 -4.65
N VAL A 52 -8.08 3.07 -5.33
CA VAL A 52 -7.73 4.34 -4.67
C VAL A 52 -8.83 4.75 -3.68
N GLU A 53 -10.11 4.59 -4.05
CA GLU A 53 -11.25 4.82 -3.16
C GLU A 53 -11.24 3.88 -1.94
N ARG A 54 -11.01 2.58 -2.14
CA ARG A 54 -10.88 1.62 -1.03
C ARG A 54 -9.74 2.00 -0.08
N LEU A 55 -8.60 2.43 -0.62
CA LEU A 55 -7.45 2.82 0.18
C LEU A 55 -7.72 4.12 0.97
N PHE A 56 -8.39 5.08 0.35
CA PHE A 56 -8.85 6.31 0.99
C PHE A 56 -9.75 6.00 2.19
N ASN A 57 -10.80 5.18 1.97
CA ASN A 57 -11.74 4.79 3.02
C ASN A 57 -11.05 3.94 4.10
N TYR A 58 -10.15 3.04 3.71
CA TYR A 58 -9.38 2.23 4.65
C TYR A 58 -8.58 3.10 5.64
N TYR A 59 -7.82 4.10 5.15
CA TYR A 59 -7.07 4.99 6.04
C TYR A 59 -8.00 5.87 6.87
N TYR A 60 -9.08 6.40 6.26
CA TYR A 60 -10.06 7.21 6.96
C TYR A 60 -10.68 6.46 8.15
N ASP A 61 -11.17 5.24 7.93
CA ASP A 61 -11.79 4.40 8.96
C ASP A 61 -10.79 3.99 10.04
N LYS A 62 -9.53 3.75 9.66
CA LYS A 62 -8.46 3.41 10.60
C LYS A 62 -8.13 4.60 11.51
N ILE A 63 -7.96 5.80 10.96
CA ILE A 63 -7.73 7.01 11.76
C ILE A 63 -8.91 7.27 12.69
N GLN A 64 -10.15 7.09 12.22
CA GLN A 64 -11.33 7.23 13.06
C GLN A 64 -11.28 6.28 14.26
N LYS A 65 -11.00 4.99 14.03
CA LYS A 65 -10.90 3.99 15.10
C LYS A 65 -9.81 4.34 16.10
N GLU A 66 -8.66 4.81 15.64
CA GLU A 66 -7.56 5.26 16.50
C GLU A 66 -7.93 6.52 17.31
N ALA A 67 -8.72 7.43 16.73
CA ALA A 67 -9.24 8.61 17.42
C ALA A 67 -10.30 8.26 18.46
N ASP A 68 -11.22 7.35 18.14
CA ASP A 68 -12.23 6.87 19.08
C ASP A 68 -11.59 6.11 20.26
N ALA A 69 -10.48 5.40 20.02
CA ALA A 69 -9.75 4.64 21.04
C ALA A 69 -8.82 5.51 21.91
N PHE A 70 -8.21 6.55 21.33
CA PHE A 70 -7.19 7.41 21.99
C PHE A 70 -7.40 8.90 21.64
N PRO A 71 -8.52 9.51 22.06
CA PRO A 71 -8.91 10.86 21.64
C PRO A 71 -7.88 11.93 22.01
N GLU A 72 -7.29 11.84 23.21
CA GLU A 72 -6.27 12.77 23.70
C GLU A 72 -5.01 12.83 22.82
N LYS A 73 -4.74 11.77 22.06
CA LYS A 73 -3.60 11.67 21.15
C LYS A 73 -3.97 12.02 19.71
N ASN A 74 -5.16 11.64 19.26
CA ASN A 74 -5.50 11.54 17.85
C ASN A 74 -6.57 12.53 17.38
N ASP A 75 -7.24 13.29 18.26
CA ASP A 75 -8.30 14.24 17.88
C ASP A 75 -7.87 15.28 16.85
N ALA A 76 -6.66 15.82 16.98
CA ALA A 76 -6.11 16.79 16.03
C ALA A 76 -5.84 16.17 14.65
N VAL A 77 -5.36 14.93 14.61
CA VAL A 77 -5.15 14.17 13.37
C VAL A 77 -6.49 13.84 12.72
N TRP A 78 -7.49 13.48 13.51
CA TRP A 78 -8.83 13.20 13.04
C TRP A 78 -9.55 14.45 12.50
N ALA A 79 -9.42 15.59 13.17
CA ALA A 79 -9.94 16.87 12.68
C ALA A 79 -9.37 17.23 11.30
N ARG A 80 -8.05 17.11 11.13
CA ARG A 80 -7.39 17.29 9.82
C ARG A 80 -7.88 16.29 8.78
N THR A 81 -8.01 15.02 9.14
CA THR A 81 -8.51 13.96 8.23
C THR A 81 -9.93 14.25 7.73
N ARG A 82 -10.83 14.73 8.61
CA ARG A 82 -12.17 15.17 8.22
C ARG A 82 -12.15 16.39 7.30
N GLN A 83 -11.24 17.33 7.55
CA GLN A 83 -11.06 18.50 6.68
C GLN A 83 -10.57 18.08 5.29
N ILE A 84 -9.58 17.20 5.20
CA ILE A 84 -9.09 16.62 3.93
C ILE A 84 -10.25 15.97 3.17
N ARG A 85 -11.04 15.12 3.83
CA ARG A 85 -12.19 14.46 3.19
C ARG A 85 -13.19 15.45 2.61
N LYS A 86 -13.58 16.48 3.36
CA LYS A 86 -14.48 17.53 2.87
C LYS A 86 -13.92 18.26 1.65
N LEU A 87 -12.63 18.57 1.64
CA LEU A 87 -11.98 19.23 0.50
C LEU A 87 -11.99 18.34 -0.76
N ILE A 88 -11.71 17.04 -0.59
CA ILE A 88 -11.72 16.05 -1.68
C ILE A 88 -13.14 15.86 -2.23
N GLU A 89 -14.13 15.67 -1.36
CA GLU A 89 -15.53 15.50 -1.76
C GLU A 89 -16.06 16.72 -2.52
N LYS A 90 -15.74 17.94 -2.05
CA LYS A 90 -16.11 19.19 -2.74
C LYS A 90 -15.48 19.27 -4.14
N ALA A 91 -14.20 18.96 -4.27
CA ALA A 91 -13.52 19.01 -5.57
C ALA A 91 -14.07 17.94 -6.55
N GLU A 92 -14.38 16.75 -6.05
CA GLU A 92 -15.03 15.69 -6.85
C GLU A 92 -16.45 16.08 -7.30
N GLU A 93 -17.20 16.77 -6.44
CA GLU A 93 -18.52 17.30 -6.79
C GLU A 93 -18.45 18.31 -7.93
N THR A 94 -17.51 19.26 -7.88
CA THR A 94 -17.27 20.21 -8.99
C THR A 94 -17.00 19.48 -10.31
N VAL A 95 -16.10 18.49 -10.32
CA VAL A 95 -15.81 17.70 -11.54
C VAL A 95 -17.06 16.96 -12.02
N ARG A 96 -17.83 16.38 -11.10
CA ARG A 96 -19.07 15.66 -11.40
C ARG A 96 -20.14 16.57 -11.99
N ASP A 97 -20.26 17.79 -11.49
CA ASP A 97 -21.25 18.76 -11.96
C ASP A 97 -20.91 19.25 -13.37
N VAL A 98 -19.61 19.45 -13.67
CA VAL A 98 -19.15 19.68 -15.05
C VAL A 98 -19.53 18.51 -15.94
N ILE A 99 -19.28 17.25 -15.52
CA ILE A 99 -19.66 16.06 -16.31
C ILE A 99 -21.18 16.01 -16.55
N LYS A 100 -21.99 16.22 -15.50
CA LYS A 100 -23.46 16.16 -15.58
C LYS A 100 -24.03 17.26 -16.48
N ALA A 101 -23.58 18.50 -16.33
CA ALA A 101 -24.04 19.63 -17.14
C ALA A 101 -23.84 19.32 -18.63
N ARG A 102 -22.68 18.77 -19.00
CA ARG A 102 -22.41 18.39 -20.38
C ARG A 102 -23.24 17.22 -20.88
N TYR A 103 -23.54 16.24 -20.02
CA TYR A 103 -24.42 15.14 -20.38
C TYR A 103 -25.84 15.65 -20.68
N ALA A 104 -26.37 16.54 -19.84
CA ALA A 104 -27.69 17.13 -20.01
C ALA A 104 -27.81 17.96 -21.30
N GLU A 105 -26.73 18.62 -21.72
CA GLU A 105 -26.68 19.41 -22.95
C GLU A 105 -26.44 18.57 -24.22
N GLY A 106 -26.23 17.25 -24.09
CA GLY A 106 -25.79 16.41 -25.21
C GLY A 106 -24.38 16.77 -25.71
N ARG A 107 -23.59 17.50 -24.91
CA ARG A 107 -22.28 18.07 -25.24
C ARG A 107 -21.11 17.30 -24.64
N ILE A 108 -21.19 15.97 -24.50
CA ILE A 108 -19.97 15.14 -24.47
C ILE A 108 -19.36 15.12 -25.88
N VAL A 109 -19.19 16.29 -26.46
CA VAL A 109 -18.92 16.53 -27.86
C VAL A 109 -17.77 17.53 -27.83
N HIS A 110 -16.62 16.88 -27.77
CA HIS A 110 -15.31 17.34 -28.18
C HIS A 110 -14.43 18.19 -27.26
N LYS A 111 -14.89 19.27 -26.62
CA LYS A 111 -13.95 20.20 -25.96
C LYS A 111 -14.50 20.91 -24.72
N LEU A 112 -13.72 21.01 -23.64
CA LEU A 112 -14.03 21.92 -22.53
C LEU A 112 -13.86 23.39 -22.97
N SER A 113 -14.81 24.25 -22.60
CA SER A 113 -14.67 25.69 -22.81
C SER A 113 -13.54 26.24 -21.93
N SER A 114 -12.94 27.35 -22.35
CA SER A 114 -11.88 28.01 -21.56
C SER A 114 -12.34 28.32 -20.14
N ASN A 115 -13.60 28.75 -19.96
CA ASN A 115 -14.15 29.05 -18.64
C ASN A 115 -14.26 27.80 -17.74
N GLU A 116 -14.64 26.65 -18.29
CA GLU A 116 -14.67 25.38 -17.54
C GLU A 116 -13.27 24.95 -17.13
N ILE A 117 -12.29 25.09 -18.05
CA ILE A 117 -10.89 24.78 -17.76
C ILE A 117 -10.34 25.68 -16.67
N ASP A 118 -10.58 26.98 -16.76
CA ASP A 118 -10.11 27.96 -15.77
C ASP A 118 -10.78 27.73 -14.40
N THR A 119 -12.05 27.34 -14.40
CA THR A 119 -12.77 26.94 -13.18
C THR A 119 -12.11 25.71 -12.55
N LEU A 120 -11.89 24.65 -13.33
CA LEU A 120 -11.29 23.42 -12.83
C LEU A 120 -9.84 23.63 -12.36
N LYS A 121 -9.03 24.40 -13.11
CA LYS A 121 -7.65 24.76 -12.70
C LYS A 121 -7.62 25.49 -11.37
N ARG A 122 -8.55 26.43 -11.18
CA ARG A 122 -8.69 27.19 -9.92
C ARG A 122 -9.05 26.28 -8.77
N GLU A 123 -10.04 25.40 -8.92
CA GLU A 123 -10.44 24.45 -7.88
C GLU A 123 -9.30 23.49 -7.53
N PHE A 124 -8.54 23.00 -8.52
CA PHE A 124 -7.38 22.16 -8.27
C PHE A 124 -6.26 22.89 -7.53
N SER A 125 -6.07 24.17 -7.83
CA SER A 125 -5.09 25.03 -7.15
C SER A 125 -5.49 25.28 -5.70
N VAL A 126 -6.76 25.64 -5.47
CA VAL A 126 -7.34 25.82 -4.13
C VAL A 126 -7.24 24.53 -3.33
N LEU A 127 -7.53 23.38 -3.93
CA LEU A 127 -7.40 22.08 -3.28
C LEU A 127 -5.95 21.81 -2.85
N ALA A 128 -4.97 22.00 -3.74
CA ALA A 128 -3.58 21.74 -3.41
C ALA A 128 -3.08 22.66 -2.30
N ASP A 129 -3.37 23.96 -2.38
CA ASP A 129 -2.98 24.94 -1.37
C ASP A 129 -3.66 24.68 -0.01
N ALA A 130 -4.87 24.12 -0.02
CA ALA A 130 -5.56 23.70 1.20
C ALA A 130 -5.03 22.36 1.77
N LEU A 131 -4.58 21.43 0.94
CA LEU A 131 -4.05 20.13 1.37
C LEU A 131 -2.63 20.23 1.93
N VAL A 132 -1.76 21.03 1.30
CA VAL A 132 -0.35 21.18 1.68
C VAL A 132 -0.14 21.47 3.18
N PRO A 133 -0.81 22.47 3.80
CA PRO A 133 -0.62 22.76 5.22
C PRO A 133 -1.16 21.65 6.15
N LEU A 134 -2.00 20.74 5.65
CA LEU A 134 -2.56 19.64 6.44
C LEU A 134 -1.61 18.43 6.53
N LEU A 135 -0.55 18.40 5.71
CA LEU A 135 0.41 17.29 5.65
C LEU A 135 1.44 17.26 6.79
N GLY A 136 1.57 18.34 7.56
CA GLY A 136 2.60 18.47 8.59
C GLY A 136 4.03 18.58 8.01
N ASP A 137 5.00 18.86 8.89
CA ASP A 137 6.40 19.13 8.50
C ASP A 137 7.22 17.86 8.22
N ASP A 138 6.78 16.70 8.70
CA ASP A 138 7.50 15.42 8.63
C ASP A 138 7.51 14.78 7.23
N ALA A 139 6.94 15.48 6.25
CA ALA A 139 6.56 14.97 4.94
C ALA A 139 7.04 15.86 3.76
N PRO A 140 8.30 16.33 3.72
CA PRO A 140 8.73 17.44 2.84
C PRO A 140 8.56 17.17 1.33
N GLN A 141 8.54 15.91 0.90
CA GLN A 141 8.31 15.53 -0.50
C GLN A 141 6.84 15.60 -0.94
N TRP A 142 5.89 15.47 0.00
CA TRP A 142 4.46 15.36 -0.32
C TRP A 142 3.82 16.69 -0.76
N PRO A 143 4.16 17.86 -0.18
CA PRO A 143 3.70 19.14 -0.69
C PRO A 143 4.01 19.35 -2.17
N GLN A 144 5.26 19.05 -2.59
CA GLN A 144 5.66 19.17 -3.99
C GLN A 144 4.89 18.18 -4.86
N TRP A 145 4.70 16.94 -4.38
CA TRP A 145 3.96 15.92 -5.12
C TRP A 145 2.47 16.26 -5.30
N ILE A 146 1.80 16.75 -4.25
CA ILE A 146 0.39 17.18 -4.33
C ILE A 146 0.25 18.33 -5.32
N LYS A 147 1.11 19.35 -5.20
CA LYS A 147 1.13 20.47 -6.15
C LYS A 147 1.35 19.98 -7.58
N GLN A 148 2.31 19.07 -7.80
CA GLN A 148 2.54 18.51 -9.12
C GLN A 148 1.33 17.73 -9.67
N THR A 149 0.69 16.92 -8.84
CA THR A 149 -0.46 16.09 -9.22
C THR A 149 -1.69 16.91 -9.57
N LEU A 150 -1.86 18.06 -8.91
CA LEU A 150 -3.03 18.91 -9.11
C LEU A 150 -2.78 20.10 -10.06
N HIS A 151 -1.54 20.62 -10.18
CA HIS A 151 -1.27 21.87 -10.93
C HIS A 151 -0.68 21.68 -12.33
N SER A 152 0.18 20.68 -12.58
CA SER A 152 1.13 20.82 -13.70
C SER A 152 0.63 20.30 -15.05
N ASP A 153 0.91 21.06 -16.12
CA ASP A 153 0.88 20.67 -17.54
C ASP A 153 2.06 19.75 -17.96
N SER A 154 2.68 19.02 -17.02
CA SER A 154 3.90 18.21 -17.25
C SER A 154 3.59 16.73 -17.51
N VAL A 155 4.30 16.13 -18.46
CA VAL A 155 4.12 14.76 -19.04
C VAL A 155 4.40 13.59 -18.06
N ALA A 156 4.54 13.85 -16.76
CA ALA A 156 4.90 12.82 -15.79
C ALA A 156 3.71 12.48 -14.86
N TYR A 157 3.19 11.25 -14.99
CA TYR A 157 2.17 10.61 -14.13
C TYR A 157 0.73 11.15 -14.31
N ALA A 158 -0.27 10.48 -13.72
CA ALA A 158 -1.72 10.77 -13.82
C ALA A 158 -2.09 12.21 -13.40
N ARG A 159 -1.80 13.16 -14.28
CA ARG A 159 -2.01 14.59 -14.09
C ARG A 159 -3.10 15.10 -15.02
N PRO A 160 -3.79 16.18 -14.66
CA PRO A 160 -4.68 16.90 -15.55
C PRO A 160 -3.97 17.28 -16.87
N ASN A 161 -4.34 16.65 -17.99
CA ASN A 161 -3.87 17.10 -19.30
C ASN A 161 -4.78 18.22 -19.79
N TRP A 162 -4.58 19.42 -19.23
CA TRP A 162 -5.42 20.59 -19.54
C TRP A 162 -5.37 20.96 -21.02
N ALA A 163 -4.19 20.82 -21.65
CA ALA A 163 -4.01 21.06 -23.09
C ALA A 163 -4.92 20.16 -23.92
N ALA A 164 -5.00 18.88 -23.58
CA ALA A 164 -5.91 17.95 -24.25
C ALA A 164 -7.38 18.21 -23.94
N LEU A 165 -7.72 18.55 -22.71
CA LEU A 165 -9.09 18.92 -22.36
C LEU A 165 -9.54 20.20 -23.09
N SER A 166 -8.59 21.05 -23.50
CA SER A 166 -8.82 22.23 -24.35
C SER A 166 -8.79 21.96 -25.86
N SER A 167 -8.46 20.75 -26.30
CA SER A 167 -8.44 20.37 -27.71
C SER A 167 -9.75 19.71 -28.14
N ASP A 168 -9.96 19.59 -29.44
CA ASP A 168 -11.15 18.95 -30.02
C ASP A 168 -10.97 17.42 -29.93
N LEU A 169 -11.32 16.85 -28.78
CA LEU A 169 -11.25 15.42 -28.48
C LEU A 169 -12.47 14.69 -29.05
N GLY A 170 -12.46 13.37 -29.15
CA GLY A 170 -13.70 12.58 -29.30
C GLY A 170 -14.50 12.55 -27.98
N PRO A 171 -15.82 12.28 -28.01
CA PRO A 171 -16.66 12.12 -26.82
C PRO A 171 -16.06 11.21 -25.74
N LYS A 172 -15.51 10.06 -26.17
CA LYS A 172 -14.89 9.08 -25.27
C LYS A 172 -13.60 9.60 -24.64
N GLN A 173 -12.80 10.35 -25.40
CA GLN A 173 -11.52 10.90 -24.92
C GLN A 173 -11.77 12.04 -23.92
N ALA A 174 -12.77 12.89 -24.16
CA ALA A 174 -13.19 13.92 -23.20
C ALA A 174 -13.68 13.28 -21.88
N ALA A 175 -14.47 12.20 -21.95
CA ALA A 175 -14.92 11.48 -20.77
C ALA A 175 -13.76 10.85 -19.98
N VAL A 176 -12.78 10.23 -20.67
CA VAL A 176 -11.56 9.71 -20.04
C VAL A 176 -10.74 10.83 -19.38
N GLY A 177 -10.60 11.98 -20.03
CA GLY A 177 -9.91 13.14 -19.46
C GLY A 177 -10.55 13.64 -18.17
N LEU A 178 -11.89 13.73 -18.12
CA LEU A 178 -12.62 14.13 -16.92
C LEU A 178 -12.53 13.09 -15.79
N LEU A 179 -12.54 11.79 -16.12
CA LEU A 179 -12.29 10.71 -15.15
C LEU A 179 -10.87 10.79 -14.56
N ASN A 180 -9.88 11.15 -15.37
CA ASN A 180 -8.51 11.35 -14.89
C ASN A 180 -8.42 12.51 -13.89
N LEU A 181 -9.18 13.60 -14.09
CA LEU A 181 -9.26 14.69 -13.11
C LEU A 181 -9.77 14.19 -11.74
N ALA A 182 -10.87 13.45 -11.74
CA ALA A 182 -11.40 12.85 -10.50
C ALA A 182 -10.38 11.90 -9.85
N HIS A 183 -9.61 11.15 -10.66
CA HIS A 183 -8.55 10.28 -10.17
C HIS A 183 -7.40 11.06 -9.50
N SER A 184 -6.96 12.17 -10.10
CA SER A 184 -5.90 13.02 -9.53
C SER A 184 -6.32 13.60 -8.19
N ILE A 185 -7.57 14.07 -8.07
CA ILE A 185 -8.14 14.53 -6.79
C ILE A 185 -8.08 13.41 -5.75
N ARG A 186 -8.65 12.24 -6.06
CA ARG A 186 -8.71 11.13 -5.09
C ARG A 186 -7.33 10.63 -4.68
N THR A 187 -6.38 10.61 -5.62
CA THR A 187 -4.98 10.21 -5.33
C THR A 187 -4.31 11.20 -4.38
N ALA A 188 -4.49 12.51 -4.60
CA ALA A 188 -4.02 13.52 -3.65
C ALA A 188 -4.65 13.31 -2.26
N GLY A 189 -5.93 12.96 -2.20
CA GLY A 189 -6.63 12.60 -0.96
C GLY A 189 -6.03 11.38 -0.25
N VAL A 190 -5.71 10.31 -0.97
CA VAL A 190 -5.06 9.11 -0.40
C VAL A 190 -3.71 9.45 0.20
N ILE A 191 -2.92 10.30 -0.46
CA ILE A 191 -1.61 10.71 0.06
C ILE A 191 -1.78 11.57 1.30
N ALA A 192 -2.68 12.54 1.26
CA ALA A 192 -2.92 13.42 2.41
C ALA A 192 -3.42 12.63 3.64
N ILE A 193 -4.44 11.78 3.49
CA ILE A 193 -4.94 10.94 4.58
C ILE A 193 -3.92 9.88 4.98
N GLY A 194 -3.15 9.33 4.03
CA GLY A 194 -2.07 8.39 4.31
C GLY A 194 -0.98 8.99 5.19
N THR A 195 -0.67 10.28 5.04
CA THR A 195 0.22 11.02 5.94
C THR A 195 -0.40 11.15 7.33
N CYS A 196 -1.67 11.58 7.44
CA CYS A 196 -2.36 11.63 8.73
C CYS A 196 -2.41 10.25 9.41
N TYR A 197 -2.62 9.17 8.65
CA TYR A 197 -2.60 7.81 9.18
C TYR A 197 -1.27 7.48 9.84
N GLN A 198 -0.14 7.89 9.24
CA GLN A 198 1.18 7.65 9.83
C GLN A 198 1.39 8.36 11.16
N GLU A 199 0.81 9.54 11.33
CA GLU A 199 0.88 10.27 12.59
C GLU A 199 0.09 9.57 13.71
N THR A 200 -1.01 8.87 13.36
CA THR A 200 -1.75 8.05 14.35
C THR A 200 -0.99 6.80 14.78
N GLN A 201 -0.14 6.27 13.90
CA GLN A 201 0.61 5.06 14.20
C GLN A 201 1.59 5.33 15.36
N PRO A 202 1.59 4.49 16.41
CA PRO A 202 2.64 4.56 17.42
C PRO A 202 3.99 4.48 16.72
N GLN A 203 4.84 5.50 16.90
CA GLN A 203 6.18 5.46 16.34
C GLN A 203 6.89 4.23 16.91
N GLY A 204 7.07 3.19 16.08
CA GLY A 204 7.78 1.97 16.44
C GLY A 204 6.96 0.67 16.50
N ILE A 205 5.62 0.69 16.40
CA ILE A 205 4.86 -0.57 16.31
C ILE A 205 4.66 -0.95 14.85
N ILE A 206 5.41 -1.95 14.41
CA ILE A 206 5.23 -2.61 13.11
C ILE A 206 4.07 -3.60 13.26
N GLU A 207 3.01 -3.44 12.48
CA GLU A 207 1.91 -4.43 12.39
C GLU A 207 2.47 -5.76 11.85
N GLY A 208 2.57 -6.76 12.73
CA GLY A 208 2.99 -8.13 12.46
C GLY A 208 2.51 -9.07 13.57
N PHE A 209 2.46 -10.38 13.31
CA PHE A 209 2.22 -11.32 14.40
C PHE A 209 3.51 -11.45 15.19
N TRP A 210 3.46 -11.14 16.48
CA TRP A 210 4.63 -11.19 17.33
C TRP A 210 4.59 -12.43 18.20
N MET A 211 5.72 -13.10 18.34
CA MET A 211 5.88 -14.23 19.24
C MET A 211 7.12 -14.01 20.10
N PRO A 212 7.02 -14.14 21.43
CA PRO A 212 8.22 -14.24 22.25
C PRO A 212 8.90 -15.57 21.93
N VAL A 213 10.20 -15.51 21.65
CA VAL A 213 11.01 -16.70 21.39
C VAL A 213 12.12 -16.73 22.42
N MET A 214 12.34 -17.93 22.97
CA MET A 214 13.47 -18.23 23.83
C MET A 214 14.45 -19.11 23.05
N SER A 215 15.71 -18.72 23.04
CA SER A 215 16.82 -19.51 22.51
C SER A 215 17.75 -19.84 23.65
N ALA A 216 17.60 -21.04 24.21
CA ALA A 216 18.51 -21.57 25.22
C ALA A 216 19.66 -22.33 24.55
N GLU A 217 20.87 -22.25 25.12
CA GLU A 217 22.01 -23.05 24.66
C GLU A 217 21.78 -24.55 24.90
N ARG A 218 21.05 -24.88 25.98
CA ARG A 218 20.69 -26.24 26.36
C ARG A 218 19.22 -26.32 26.75
N SER A 219 18.56 -27.39 26.32
CA SER A 219 17.15 -27.66 26.65
C SER A 219 16.98 -28.57 27.87
N VAL A 220 18.08 -29.09 28.45
CA VAL A 220 18.08 -29.99 29.61
C VAL A 220 19.14 -29.50 30.60
N LEU A 221 18.75 -29.39 31.88
CA LEU A 221 19.61 -28.96 32.98
C LEU A 221 19.52 -29.94 34.16
N ARG A 222 20.58 -30.01 34.95
CA ARG A 222 20.60 -30.66 36.26
C ARG A 222 20.44 -29.62 37.39
N PRO A 223 19.97 -30.04 38.58
CA PRO A 223 19.93 -29.15 39.74
C PRO A 223 21.30 -28.51 40.01
N GLY A 224 21.32 -27.19 40.15
CA GLY A 224 22.55 -26.42 40.37
C GLY A 224 23.30 -25.99 39.11
N GLU A 225 22.88 -26.40 37.92
CA GLU A 225 23.44 -25.89 36.66
C GLU A 225 22.87 -24.51 36.32
N LEU A 226 23.72 -23.65 35.74
CA LEU A 226 23.33 -22.34 35.24
C LEU A 226 22.49 -22.49 33.98
N PHE A 227 21.32 -21.84 33.95
CA PHE A 227 20.51 -21.71 32.75
C PHE A 227 20.89 -20.41 32.04
N ASP A 228 21.34 -20.53 30.79
CA ASP A 228 21.61 -19.39 29.91
C ASP A 228 20.68 -19.44 28.69
N ALA A 229 19.97 -18.34 28.46
CA ALA A 229 18.99 -18.23 27.39
C ALA A 229 18.78 -16.78 26.96
N ASP A 230 18.70 -16.59 25.65
CA ASP A 230 18.29 -15.33 25.04
C ASP A 230 16.78 -15.30 24.86
N PHE A 231 16.17 -14.18 25.23
CA PHE A 231 14.77 -13.87 24.92
C PHE A 231 14.71 -12.77 23.88
N PHE A 232 13.96 -13.00 22.81
CA PHE A 232 13.73 -11.99 21.79
C PHE A 232 12.29 -12.03 21.28
N LEU A 233 11.82 -10.88 20.80
CA LEU A 233 10.53 -10.75 20.18
C LEU A 233 10.70 -10.97 18.67
N THR A 234 10.08 -12.00 18.11
CA THR A 234 10.13 -12.26 16.66
C THR A 234 8.82 -11.81 16.02
N GLU A 235 8.93 -11.12 14.88
CA GLU A 235 7.81 -10.88 13.97
C GLU A 235 7.70 -12.07 13.02
N TYR A 236 6.48 -12.54 12.77
CA TYR A 236 6.18 -13.52 11.73
C TYR A 236 4.97 -13.11 10.90
N SER A 237 4.92 -13.62 9.67
CA SER A 237 3.91 -13.28 8.66
C SER A 237 3.10 -14.51 8.29
N THR A 238 1.77 -14.39 8.26
CA THR A 238 0.88 -15.43 7.71
C THR A 238 0.96 -15.55 6.19
N ARG A 239 1.56 -14.55 5.50
CA ARG A 239 1.87 -14.61 4.07
C ARG A 239 3.22 -15.30 3.87
N THR A 240 3.19 -16.48 3.26
CA THR A 240 4.34 -17.41 3.19
C THR A 240 4.67 -17.82 1.76
N GLU A 241 4.07 -17.18 0.74
CA GLU A 241 4.20 -17.61 -0.67
C GLU A 241 5.62 -17.50 -1.22
N ASN A 242 6.50 -16.80 -0.50
CA ASN A 242 7.90 -16.57 -0.85
C ASN A 242 8.88 -17.23 0.14
N LEU A 243 8.38 -18.07 1.03
CA LEU A 243 9.16 -18.77 2.04
C LEU A 243 9.08 -20.28 1.81
N ALA A 244 10.23 -20.95 1.90
CA ALA A 244 10.29 -22.40 2.00
C ALA A 244 11.17 -22.77 3.19
N VAL A 245 10.73 -23.74 4.00
CA VAL A 245 11.46 -24.23 5.17
C VAL A 245 11.84 -25.68 4.94
N PHE A 246 13.08 -26.02 5.27
CA PHE A 246 13.64 -27.35 5.16
C PHE A 246 14.27 -27.76 6.49
N VAL A 247 14.12 -29.03 6.84
CA VAL A 247 14.84 -29.67 7.95
C VAL A 247 15.51 -30.92 7.39
N ASN A 248 16.84 -30.99 7.46
CA ASN A 248 17.66 -32.05 6.86
C ASN A 248 17.28 -32.28 5.38
N ASP A 249 17.29 -31.19 4.60
CA ASP A 249 16.89 -31.10 3.18
C ASP A 249 15.44 -31.52 2.85
N LYS A 250 14.62 -31.87 3.84
CA LYS A 250 13.21 -32.21 3.64
C LYS A 250 12.32 -30.99 3.85
N PRO A 251 11.40 -30.69 2.92
CA PRO A 251 10.51 -29.53 3.05
C PRO A 251 9.54 -29.72 4.22
N VAL A 252 9.28 -28.65 4.97
CA VAL A 252 8.31 -28.58 6.06
C VAL A 252 7.17 -27.67 5.65
N ALA A 253 5.93 -28.15 5.82
CA ALA A 253 4.74 -27.37 5.50
C ALA A 253 4.63 -26.15 6.44
N ILE A 254 4.34 -24.99 5.85
CA ILE A 254 4.10 -23.75 6.58
C ILE A 254 2.59 -23.53 6.65
N LYS A 255 2.05 -23.37 7.85
CA LYS A 255 0.65 -23.04 8.10
C LYS A 255 0.59 -21.79 8.95
N ASP A 256 -0.17 -20.79 8.53
CA ASP A 256 -0.37 -19.53 9.25
C ASP A 256 0.96 -18.85 9.64
N GLY A 257 1.97 -18.91 8.78
CA GLY A 257 3.29 -18.32 9.04
C GLY A 257 4.25 -19.19 9.86
N LEU A 258 3.83 -20.40 10.26
CA LEU A 258 4.61 -21.28 11.13
C LEU A 258 4.90 -22.62 10.46
N ALA A 259 6.17 -23.03 10.46
CA ALA A 259 6.58 -24.36 10.03
C ALA A 259 6.62 -25.31 11.24
N ASN A 260 5.67 -26.24 11.33
CA ASN A 260 5.63 -27.20 12.44
C ASN A 260 6.37 -28.49 12.05
N TYR A 261 7.59 -28.66 12.55
CA TYR A 261 8.35 -29.90 12.38
C TYR A 261 8.10 -30.83 13.56
N ARG A 262 7.70 -32.08 13.27
CA ARG A 262 7.53 -33.14 14.27
C ARG A 262 8.31 -34.37 13.84
N HIS A 263 9.14 -34.88 14.74
CA HIS A 263 9.92 -36.08 14.52
C HIS A 263 9.98 -36.88 15.82
N ARG A 264 9.89 -38.21 15.71
CA ARG A 264 10.09 -39.13 16.82
C ARG A 264 11.49 -39.70 16.71
N PHE A 265 12.27 -39.56 17.78
CA PHE A 265 13.60 -40.19 17.88
C PHE A 265 13.45 -41.53 18.59
N ASP A 266 13.92 -42.61 17.97
CA ASP A 266 13.76 -43.96 18.50
C ASP A 266 14.92 -44.42 19.39
N LYS A 267 16.04 -43.70 19.35
CA LYS A 267 17.24 -44.03 20.11
C LYS A 267 17.77 -42.81 20.88
N PRO A 268 18.43 -43.02 22.02
CA PRO A 268 19.20 -41.98 22.69
C PRO A 268 20.37 -41.51 21.83
N GLY A 269 20.72 -40.23 21.95
CA GLY A 269 21.84 -39.63 21.24
C GLY A 269 21.68 -38.13 21.03
N VAL A 270 22.72 -37.52 20.44
CA VAL A 270 22.69 -36.12 19.99
C VAL A 270 22.38 -36.11 18.50
N TYR A 271 21.27 -35.47 18.13
CA TYR A 271 20.82 -35.37 16.76
C TYR A 271 21.01 -33.94 16.25
N LYS A 272 21.58 -33.83 15.05
CA LYS A 272 21.70 -32.54 14.36
C LYS A 272 20.50 -32.33 13.45
N LEU A 273 19.87 -31.17 13.58
CA LEU A 273 18.81 -30.69 12.71
C LEU A 273 19.37 -29.53 11.90
N ASP A 274 19.69 -29.78 10.63
CA ASP A 274 20.06 -28.73 9.68
C ASP A 274 18.78 -28.04 9.19
N VAL A 275 18.53 -26.84 9.70
CA VAL A 275 17.36 -26.05 9.35
C VAL A 275 17.77 -24.99 8.33
N ARG A 276 17.11 -25.02 7.17
CA ARG A 276 17.27 -24.01 6.12
C ARG A 276 15.94 -23.31 5.86
N ILE A 277 15.99 -21.98 5.77
CA ILE A 277 14.87 -21.13 5.32
C ILE A 277 15.31 -20.43 4.05
N ASP A 278 14.60 -20.69 2.96
CA ASP A 278 14.81 -20.03 1.68
C ASP A 278 13.80 -18.89 1.53
N LEU A 279 14.31 -17.66 1.47
CA LEU A 279 13.50 -16.47 1.22
C LEU A 279 13.67 -16.06 -0.24
N LYS A 280 12.60 -16.18 -1.02
CA LYS A 280 12.54 -15.70 -2.39
C LYS A 280 12.15 -14.24 -2.41
N ASN A 281 12.90 -13.40 -3.10
CA ASN A 281 12.50 -12.01 -3.31
C ASN A 281 11.37 -11.91 -4.35
N PRO A 282 10.25 -11.21 -4.02
CA PRO A 282 9.19 -10.74 -4.89
C PRO A 282 9.48 -10.62 -6.37
N TYR A 283 10.53 -9.82 -6.53
CA TYR A 283 10.71 -8.87 -7.59
C TYR A 283 11.97 -9.21 -8.38
N THR A 284 13.05 -9.59 -7.69
CA THR A 284 14.28 -10.05 -8.33
C THR A 284 14.28 -11.56 -8.59
N LYS A 285 13.35 -12.29 -7.97
CA LYS A 285 13.29 -13.76 -7.98
C LYS A 285 14.51 -14.47 -7.37
N GLN A 286 15.49 -13.71 -6.87
CA GLN A 286 16.64 -14.25 -6.16
C GLN A 286 16.20 -14.91 -4.87
N VAL A 287 16.83 -16.04 -4.56
CA VAL A 287 16.62 -16.79 -3.31
C VAL A 287 17.80 -16.54 -2.40
N LYS A 288 17.54 -16.13 -1.16
CA LYS A 288 18.54 -16.00 -0.11
C LYS A 288 18.32 -17.11 0.91
N PRO A 289 19.26 -18.05 1.07
CA PRO A 289 19.17 -19.08 2.09
C PRO A 289 19.63 -18.52 3.45
N PHE A 290 18.98 -18.97 4.51
CA PHE A 290 19.38 -18.80 5.90
C PHE A 290 19.43 -20.18 6.54
N SER A 291 20.58 -20.58 7.07
CA SER A 291 20.76 -21.92 7.62
C SER A 291 21.30 -21.86 9.05
N LYS A 292 20.81 -22.76 9.90
CA LYS A 292 21.34 -22.99 11.23
C LYS A 292 21.19 -24.46 11.58
N ILE A 293 22.25 -25.03 12.15
CA ILE A 293 22.22 -26.38 12.72
C ILE A 293 21.80 -26.26 14.18
N PHE A 294 20.76 -27.00 14.55
CA PHE A 294 20.32 -27.16 15.93
C PHE A 294 20.70 -28.56 16.43
N GLU A 295 20.98 -28.68 17.72
CA GLU A 295 21.26 -29.98 18.35
C GLU A 295 20.10 -30.36 19.26
N VAL A 296 19.67 -31.62 19.16
CA VAL A 296 18.61 -32.20 19.99
C VAL A 296 19.20 -33.37 20.74
N LEU A 297 19.28 -33.26 22.06
CA LEU A 297 19.66 -34.36 22.94
C LEU A 297 18.44 -35.22 23.24
N VAL A 298 18.53 -36.50 22.93
CA VAL A 298 17.55 -37.53 23.29
C VAL A 298 18.19 -38.43 24.32
N VAL A 299 17.60 -38.53 25.50
CA VAL A 299 18.11 -39.33 26.61
C VAL A 299 17.28 -40.59 26.79
N GLU A 300 17.88 -41.63 27.38
CA GLU A 300 17.13 -42.79 27.82
C GLU A 300 16.07 -42.38 28.85
N PRO A 301 14.86 -42.95 28.79
CA PRO A 301 13.90 -42.80 29.86
C PRO A 301 14.50 -43.35 31.14
N CYS A 302 14.43 -42.59 32.23
CA CYS A 302 14.97 -43.00 33.52
C CYS A 302 14.24 -44.28 33.98
N PRO A 303 14.94 -45.40 34.24
CA PRO A 303 14.29 -46.63 34.68
C PRO A 303 13.66 -46.41 36.05
N GLY A 304 12.31 -46.43 36.13
CA GLY A 304 11.59 -46.42 37.41
C GLY A 304 10.39 -45.47 37.57
N ARG A 305 9.86 -44.86 36.51
CA ARG A 305 8.54 -44.19 36.57
C ARG A 305 7.69 -44.56 35.35
N GLU A 306 6.83 -45.55 35.52
CA GLU A 306 5.59 -45.70 34.75
C GLU A 306 4.61 -44.57 35.09
#